data_AF-A0A955MTZ7-F1
#
_entry.id   AF-A0A955MTZ7-F1
#
_cell.length_a   1.000
_cell.length_b   1.000
_cell.length_c   1.000
_cell.angle_alpha   90.00
_cell.angle_beta   90.00
_cell.angle_gamma   90.00
#
_symmetry.space_group_name_H-M   'P 1'
#
loop_
_entity.id
_entity.type
_entity.pdbx_description
1 polymer ?
#
loop_
_entity_poly.entity_id
_entity_poly.type
_entity_poly.pdbx_seq_one_letter_code
_entity_poly.pdbx_strand_id
1 'polypeptide(L)'
;PYNSSYPATSPEKEGDCTRVGAAMRNLLELDLKPRDIMTRRSFLNAITLVIVLGGSTNAVMHLIAMAKSAGIELSIDDFQTISDRTPFLADLKPSGKYVFEDLFRIGGVPAVMKLLLEKGMIDGSCMTVTGKTIAENLADLPGLPAEQDLIRPFSNPIKETGHLQILYGNLAT
;
A
#
# COMPACT_ATOMS: atom_id res chain seq x y z
N PRO A 1 3.77 0.79 11.35
CA PRO A 1 4.47 0.82 10.04
C PRO A 1 5.40 -0.39 9.89
N TYR A 2 5.85 -0.72 8.67
CA TYR A 2 6.82 -1.79 8.33
C TYR A 2 6.37 -3.26 8.45
N ASN A 3 5.28 -3.58 9.16
CA ASN A 3 4.84 -4.97 9.39
C ASN A 3 4.82 -5.84 8.11
N SER A 4 4.35 -5.30 6.99
CA SER A 4 4.25 -6.00 5.70
C SER A 4 5.61 -6.37 5.08
N SER A 5 6.68 -5.68 5.45
CA SER A 5 8.02 -5.84 4.86
C SER A 5 8.97 -6.66 5.72
N TYR A 6 8.74 -6.74 7.03
CA TYR A 6 9.61 -7.52 7.91
C TYR A 6 9.66 -9.00 7.50
N PRO A 7 10.85 -9.56 7.20
CA PRO A 7 11.01 -10.99 6.95
C PRO A 7 10.50 -11.82 8.13
N ALA A 8 9.93 -12.99 7.86
CA ALA A 8 9.23 -13.78 8.87
C ALA A 8 10.13 -14.17 10.07
N THR A 9 11.40 -14.48 9.81
CA THR A 9 12.38 -14.90 10.82
C THR A 9 13.26 -13.75 11.33
N SER A 10 12.88 -12.50 11.06
CA SER A 10 13.65 -11.32 11.45
C SER A 10 13.37 -10.89 12.91
N PRO A 11 14.36 -10.37 13.65
CA PRO A 11 14.14 -9.78 14.97
C PRO A 11 13.11 -8.64 14.95
N GLU A 12 13.01 -7.91 13.83
CA GLU A 12 12.05 -6.83 13.63
C GLU A 12 10.60 -7.34 13.67
N LYS A 13 10.33 -8.54 13.12
CA LYS A 13 9.01 -9.18 13.19
C LYS A 13 8.66 -9.55 14.64
N GLU A 14 9.60 -10.10 15.39
CA GLU A 14 9.40 -10.42 16.80
C GLU A 14 9.12 -9.15 17.63
N GLY A 15 9.92 -8.11 17.43
CA GLY A 15 9.70 -6.82 18.08
C GLY A 15 8.37 -6.17 17.69
N ASP A 16 7.87 -6.41 16.48
CA ASP A 16 6.54 -5.96 16.06
C ASP A 16 5.43 -6.67 16.83
N CYS A 17 5.54 -7.98 17.04
CA CYS A 17 4.60 -8.75 17.87
C CYS A 17 4.55 -8.22 19.31
N THR A 18 5.70 -7.88 19.91
CA THR A 18 5.74 -7.32 21.28
C THR A 18 5.01 -5.98 21.38
N ARG A 19 4.97 -5.18 20.31
CA ARG A 19 4.29 -3.87 20.29
C ARG A 19 2.77 -3.95 20.11
N VAL A 20 2.23 -5.09 19.68
CA VAL A 20 0.79 -5.24 19.38
C VAL A 20 -0.07 -4.93 20.61
N GLY A 21 0.31 -5.38 21.80
CA GLY A 21 -0.48 -5.14 23.02
C GLY A 21 -0.66 -3.66 23.33
N ALA A 22 0.42 -2.88 23.25
CA ALA A 22 0.36 -1.43 23.46
C ALA A 22 -0.45 -0.72 22.36
N ALA A 23 -0.29 -1.14 21.10
CA ALA A 23 -1.07 -0.60 19.99
C ALA A 23 -2.58 -0.87 20.16
N MET A 24 -2.95 -2.09 20.53
CA MET A 24 -4.35 -2.46 20.79
C MET A 24 -4.96 -1.67 21.95
N ARG A 25 -4.22 -1.50 23.05
CA ARG A 25 -4.65 -0.67 24.18
C ARG A 25 -4.93 0.77 23.71
N ASN A 26 -4.02 1.37 22.95
CA ASN A 26 -4.19 2.72 22.42
C ASN A 26 -5.44 2.84 21.53
N LEU A 27 -5.71 1.84 20.67
CA LEU A 27 -6.93 1.82 19.86
C LEU A 27 -8.21 1.76 20.71
N LEU A 28 -8.19 1.01 21.81
CA LEU A 28 -9.32 0.94 22.75
C LEU A 28 -9.52 2.26 23.49
N GLU A 29 -8.44 2.90 23.94
CA GLU A 29 -8.50 4.21 24.62
C GLU A 29 -9.02 5.32 23.69
N LEU A 30 -8.69 5.25 22.39
CA LEU A 30 -9.17 6.18 21.37
C LEU A 30 -10.55 5.84 20.81
N ASP A 31 -11.11 4.68 21.16
CA ASP A 31 -12.28 4.07 20.50
C ASP A 31 -12.14 4.07 18.96
N LEU A 32 -10.92 3.82 18.46
CA LEU A 32 -10.62 3.84 17.03
C LEU A 32 -10.88 2.46 16.41
N LYS A 33 -11.98 2.36 15.65
CA LYS A 33 -12.52 1.10 15.13
C LYS A 33 -12.09 0.85 13.68
N PRO A 34 -12.21 -0.40 13.17
CA PRO A 34 -11.87 -0.71 11.79
C PRO A 34 -12.58 0.19 10.76
N ARG A 35 -13.84 0.56 10.96
CA ARG A 35 -14.59 1.44 10.03
C ARG A 35 -14.13 2.90 10.06
N ASP A 36 -13.46 3.33 11.12
CA ASP A 36 -12.86 4.67 11.19
C ASP A 36 -11.56 4.74 10.37
N ILE A 37 -10.89 3.60 10.18
CA ILE A 37 -9.65 3.45 9.41
C ILE A 37 -9.94 3.06 7.95
N MET A 38 -10.81 2.07 7.75
CA MET A 38 -11.17 1.47 6.46
C MET A 38 -12.22 2.31 5.74
N THR A 39 -11.79 3.48 5.26
CA THR A 39 -12.60 4.43 4.51
C THR A 39 -12.40 4.26 3.00
N ARG A 40 -13.29 4.82 2.17
CA ARG A 40 -13.09 4.84 0.71
C ARG A 40 -11.71 5.37 0.33
N ARG A 41 -11.24 6.43 0.99
CA ARG A 41 -9.92 7.04 0.74
C ARG A 41 -8.76 6.09 1.08
N SER A 42 -8.86 5.32 2.17
CA SER A 42 -7.83 4.31 2.49
C SER A 42 -7.82 3.16 1.49
N PHE A 43 -8.97 2.77 0.93
CA PHE A 43 -9.03 1.77 -0.15
C PHE A 43 -8.38 2.29 -1.42
N LEU A 44 -8.63 3.53 -1.84
CA LEU A 44 -7.96 4.11 -3.01
C LEU A 44 -6.44 4.20 -2.82
N ASN A 45 -5.98 4.52 -1.60
CA ASN A 45 -4.55 4.46 -1.25
C ASN A 45 -4.00 3.02 -1.40
N ALA A 46 -4.74 2.02 -0.94
CA ALA A 46 -4.33 0.62 -1.05
C ALA A 46 -4.24 0.16 -2.52
N ILE A 47 -5.20 0.54 -3.37
CA ILE A 47 -5.18 0.25 -4.81
C ILE A 47 -3.95 0.89 -5.47
N THR A 48 -3.68 2.16 -5.17
CA THR A 48 -2.51 2.89 -5.67
C THR A 48 -1.21 2.15 -5.32
N LEU A 49 -1.08 1.72 -4.06
CA LEU A 49 0.09 0.95 -3.61
C LEU A 49 0.21 -0.42 -4.30
N VAL A 50 -0.91 -1.13 -4.48
CA VAL A 50 -0.94 -2.40 -5.22
C VAL A 50 -0.42 -2.22 -6.64
N ILE A 51 -0.82 -1.16 -7.33
CA ILE A 51 -0.38 -0.89 -8.71
C ILE A 51 1.11 -0.54 -8.76
N VAL A 52 1.55 0.39 -7.91
CA VAL A 52 2.96 0.82 -7.84
C VAL A 52 3.90 -0.37 -7.61
N LEU A 53 3.48 -1.31 -6.76
CA LEU A 53 4.26 -2.49 -6.40
C LEU A 53 4.05 -3.71 -7.32
N GLY A 54 3.21 -3.63 -8.35
CA GLY A 54 2.95 -4.78 -9.23
C GLY A 54 2.18 -5.93 -8.57
N GLY A 55 1.27 -5.62 -7.63
CA GLY A 55 0.57 -6.60 -6.81
C GLY A 55 -0.39 -7.54 -7.57
N SER A 56 -0.70 -8.69 -7.00
CA SER A 56 -1.52 -9.72 -7.66
C SER A 56 -2.92 -9.23 -8.07
N THR A 57 -3.46 -9.76 -9.18
CA THR A 57 -4.87 -9.58 -9.59
C THR A 57 -5.86 -9.99 -8.49
N ASN A 58 -5.49 -10.93 -7.60
CA ASN A 58 -6.32 -11.33 -6.46
C ASN A 58 -6.59 -10.18 -5.47
N ALA A 59 -5.73 -9.14 -5.46
CA ALA A 59 -5.95 -7.96 -4.64
C ALA A 59 -7.28 -7.27 -4.97
N VAL A 60 -7.74 -7.32 -6.23
CA VAL A 60 -9.03 -6.76 -6.66
C VAL A 60 -10.17 -7.40 -5.86
N MET A 61 -10.24 -8.74 -5.87
CA MET A 61 -11.28 -9.47 -5.17
C MET A 61 -11.23 -9.24 -3.65
N HIS A 62 -10.04 -9.27 -3.05
CA HIS A 62 -9.88 -9.11 -1.60
C HIS A 62 -10.24 -7.69 -1.12
N LEU A 63 -9.81 -6.65 -1.84
CA LEU A 63 -10.12 -5.26 -1.49
C LEU A 63 -11.62 -4.98 -1.63
N ILE A 64 -12.29 -5.48 -2.67
CA ILE A 64 -13.75 -5.34 -2.82
C ILE A 64 -14.48 -6.07 -1.68
N ALA A 65 -14.06 -7.29 -1.32
CA ALA A 65 -14.66 -8.04 -0.21
C ALA A 65 -14.49 -7.33 1.15
N MET A 66 -13.31 -6.74 1.39
CA MET A 66 -13.05 -5.94 2.58
C MET A 66 -13.87 -4.64 2.60
N ALA A 67 -13.98 -3.94 1.47
CA ALA A 67 -14.80 -2.75 1.34
C ALA A 67 -16.27 -3.05 1.64
N LYS A 68 -16.81 -4.15 1.09
CA LYS A 68 -18.15 -4.63 1.38
C LYS A 68 -18.37 -4.90 2.88
N SER A 69 -17.41 -5.54 3.54
CA SER A 69 -17.48 -5.80 4.99
C SER A 69 -17.47 -4.52 5.83
N ALA A 70 -16.78 -3.49 5.35
CA ALA A 70 -16.74 -2.16 5.96
C ALA A 70 -17.97 -1.29 5.63
N GLY A 71 -18.84 -1.72 4.71
CA GLY A 71 -19.96 -0.91 4.22
C GLY A 71 -19.52 0.21 3.26
N ILE A 72 -18.39 0.03 2.58
CA ILE A 72 -17.82 0.97 1.62
C ILE A 72 -18.06 0.46 0.21
N GLU A 73 -18.59 1.33 -0.64
CA GLU A 73 -18.68 1.07 -2.08
C GLU A 73 -17.28 1.15 -2.70
N LEU A 74 -16.88 0.09 -3.38
CA LEU A 74 -15.64 -0.03 -4.15
C LEU A 74 -15.92 -0.95 -5.33
N SER A 75 -15.72 -0.45 -6.55
CA SER A 75 -15.98 -1.20 -7.78
C SER A 75 -14.68 -1.57 -8.50
N ILE A 76 -14.77 -2.44 -9.51
CA ILE A 76 -13.65 -2.73 -10.40
C ILE A 76 -13.24 -1.50 -11.22
N ASP A 77 -14.16 -0.57 -11.53
CA ASP A 77 -13.84 0.69 -12.24
C ASP A 77 -12.94 1.61 -11.42
N ASP A 78 -13.03 1.56 -10.09
CA ASP A 78 -12.09 2.26 -9.22
C ASP A 78 -10.64 1.77 -9.46
N PHE A 79 -10.45 0.48 -9.74
CA PHE A 79 -9.14 -0.08 -10.07
C PHE A 79 -8.65 0.39 -11.43
N GLN A 80 -9.51 0.37 -12.46
CA GLN A 80 -9.12 0.85 -13.79
C GLN A 80 -8.72 2.33 -13.74
N THR A 81 -9.56 3.17 -13.12
CA THR A 81 -9.32 4.61 -12.97
C THR A 81 -7.98 4.90 -12.28
N ILE A 82 -7.64 4.14 -11.23
CA ILE A 82 -6.35 4.32 -10.54
C ILE A 82 -5.21 3.73 -11.37
N SER A 83 -5.41 2.61 -12.04
CA SER A 83 -4.42 1.97 -12.91
C SER A 83 -3.98 2.90 -14.04
N ASP A 84 -4.93 3.59 -14.68
CA ASP A 84 -4.65 4.48 -15.81
C ASP A 84 -3.78 5.70 -15.43
N ARG A 85 -3.82 6.12 -14.16
CA ARG A 85 -3.05 7.28 -13.67
C ARG A 85 -1.85 6.93 -12.79
N THR A 86 -1.64 5.65 -12.49
CA THR A 86 -0.60 5.20 -11.55
C THR A 86 0.45 4.37 -12.29
N PRO A 87 1.69 4.85 -12.41
CA PRO A 87 2.74 4.06 -13.05
C PRO A 87 3.11 2.84 -12.21
N PHE A 88 3.51 1.78 -12.89
CA PHE A 88 4.14 0.61 -12.27
C PHE A 88 5.63 0.87 -12.08
N LEU A 89 6.09 0.92 -10.83
CA LEU A 89 7.45 1.37 -10.49
C LEU A 89 8.35 0.26 -9.94
N ALA A 90 7.80 -0.74 -9.25
CA ALA A 90 8.60 -1.70 -8.51
C ALA A 90 9.07 -2.88 -9.37
N ASP A 91 10.38 -3.08 -9.47
CA ASP A 91 11.04 -4.19 -10.16
C ASP A 91 11.04 -5.46 -9.28
N LEU A 92 9.85 -5.91 -8.88
CA LEU A 92 9.64 -7.06 -8.00
C LEU A 92 9.16 -8.28 -8.79
N LYS A 93 9.62 -9.47 -8.39
CA LYS A 93 9.07 -10.74 -8.86
C LYS A 93 7.56 -10.81 -8.58
N PRO A 94 6.77 -11.45 -9.48
CA PRO A 94 7.19 -12.32 -10.58
C PRO A 94 7.59 -11.60 -11.88
N SER A 95 7.27 -10.31 -12.02
CA SER A 95 7.52 -9.55 -13.26
C SER A 95 8.93 -8.97 -13.34
N GLY A 96 9.58 -8.79 -12.19
CA GLY A 96 10.88 -8.14 -12.05
C GLY A 96 11.98 -9.01 -11.45
N LYS A 97 13.06 -8.35 -11.04
CA LYS A 97 14.30 -8.96 -10.53
C LYS A 97 14.28 -9.23 -9.03
N TYR A 98 13.78 -8.29 -8.23
CA TYR A 98 13.94 -8.26 -6.78
C TYR A 98 12.85 -9.03 -6.03
N VAL A 99 13.08 -9.30 -4.75
CA VAL A 99 12.09 -9.89 -3.84
C VAL A 99 11.72 -8.90 -2.74
N PHE A 100 10.67 -9.22 -1.97
CA PHE A 100 10.17 -8.32 -0.93
C PHE A 100 11.17 -8.07 0.22
N GLU A 101 12.13 -8.98 0.43
CA GLU A 101 13.25 -8.77 1.36
C GLU A 101 14.19 -7.64 0.88
N ASP A 102 14.41 -7.50 -0.42
CA ASP A 102 15.19 -6.39 -0.97
C ASP A 102 14.46 -5.06 -0.73
N LEU A 103 13.12 -5.05 -0.88
CA LEU A 103 12.30 -3.89 -0.53
C LEU A 103 12.45 -3.52 0.95
N PHE A 104 12.46 -4.51 1.85
CA PHE A 104 12.70 -4.28 3.28
C PHE A 104 14.04 -3.58 3.53
N ARG A 105 15.12 -4.04 2.89
CA ARG A 105 16.47 -3.47 3.04
C ARG A 105 16.58 -2.01 2.59
N ILE A 106 15.71 -1.56 1.68
CA ILE A 106 15.68 -0.17 1.19
C ILE A 106 14.60 0.70 1.87
N GLY A 107 14.08 0.28 3.02
CA GLY A 107 13.13 1.08 3.81
C GLY A 107 11.67 0.59 3.75
N GLY A 108 11.41 -0.53 3.08
CA GLY A 108 10.12 -1.22 3.09
C GLY A 108 8.97 -0.44 2.44
N VAL A 109 7.75 -0.95 2.65
CA VAL A 109 6.52 -0.29 2.19
C VAL A 109 6.40 1.17 2.67
N PRO A 110 6.77 1.55 3.92
CA PRO A 110 6.69 2.95 4.34
C PRO A 110 7.53 3.92 3.50
N ALA A 111 8.72 3.49 3.03
CA ALA A 111 9.55 4.31 2.15
C ALA A 111 8.86 4.58 0.80
N VAL A 112 8.20 3.56 0.23
CA VAL A 112 7.39 3.71 -1.00
C VAL A 112 6.19 4.61 -0.74
N MET A 113 5.45 4.40 0.36
CA MET A 113 4.32 5.25 0.70
C MET A 113 4.73 6.72 0.90
N LYS A 114 5.92 6.99 1.46
CA LYS A 114 6.45 8.35 1.60
C LYS A 114 6.68 9.00 0.24
N LEU A 115 7.30 8.29 -0.71
CA LEU A 115 7.44 8.75 -2.09
C LEU A 115 6.07 9.05 -2.73
N LEU A 116 5.08 8.18 -2.56
CA LEU A 116 3.74 8.38 -3.11
C LEU A 116 3.02 9.58 -2.47
N LEU A 117 3.22 9.81 -1.18
CA LEU A 117 2.67 10.96 -0.47
C LEU A 117 3.28 12.27 -0.99
N GLU A 118 4.59 12.32 -1.18
CA GLU A 118 5.30 13.48 -1.74
C GLU A 118 4.85 13.82 -3.17
N LYS A 119 4.42 12.82 -3.94
CA LYS A 119 3.84 13.00 -5.27
C LYS A 119 2.32 13.25 -5.27
N GLY A 120 1.69 13.34 -4.11
CA GLY A 120 0.25 13.57 -3.98
C GLY A 120 -0.61 12.42 -4.50
N MET A 121 -0.06 11.20 -4.60
CA MET A 121 -0.76 10.04 -5.14
C MET A 121 -1.58 9.29 -4.09
N ILE A 122 -1.27 9.47 -2.82
CA ILE A 122 -2.03 8.92 -1.71
C ILE A 122 -2.51 10.02 -0.77
N ASP A 123 -3.68 9.84 -0.19
CA ASP A 123 -4.24 10.73 0.82
C ASP A 123 -3.57 10.47 2.18
N GLY A 124 -2.73 11.42 2.60
CA GLY A 124 -2.03 11.39 3.88
C GLY A 124 -2.91 11.57 5.12
N SER A 125 -4.14 12.07 4.97
CA SER A 125 -5.06 12.34 6.09
C SER A 125 -5.77 11.09 6.62
N CYS A 126 -5.65 9.95 5.93
CA CYS A 126 -6.26 8.69 6.36
C CYS A 126 -5.70 8.25 7.72
N MET A 127 -6.60 7.94 8.66
CA MET A 127 -6.26 7.43 9.99
C MET A 127 -5.68 6.01 9.90
N THR A 128 -4.85 5.62 10.88
CA THR A 128 -4.21 4.30 10.92
C THR A 128 -4.28 3.67 12.31
N VAL A 129 -3.87 2.40 12.40
CA VAL A 129 -3.83 1.65 13.67
C VAL A 129 -2.86 2.22 14.73
N THR A 130 -2.03 3.22 14.39
CA THR A 130 -1.18 3.90 15.36
C THR A 130 -1.90 5.02 16.11
N GLY A 131 -3.15 5.34 15.74
CA GLY A 131 -3.85 6.54 16.20
C GLY A 131 -3.38 7.83 15.51
N LYS A 132 -2.48 7.71 14.53
CA LYS A 132 -1.98 8.81 13.70
C LYS A 132 -2.42 8.61 12.25
N THR A 133 -2.45 9.71 11.51
CA THR A 133 -2.65 9.73 10.06
C THR A 133 -1.47 9.09 9.31
N ILE A 134 -1.66 8.74 8.04
CA ILE A 134 -0.57 8.27 7.18
C ILE A 134 0.56 9.29 7.13
N ALA A 135 0.26 10.58 6.94
CA ALA A 135 1.27 11.62 6.84
C ALA A 135 2.14 11.72 8.12
N GLU A 136 1.51 11.71 9.29
CA GLU A 136 2.22 11.75 10.58
C GLU A 136 3.11 10.52 10.79
N ASN A 137 2.66 9.33 10.37
CA ASN A 137 3.48 8.13 10.47
C ASN A 137 4.70 8.13 9.54
N LEU A 138 4.64 8.87 8.43
CA LEU A 138 5.67 8.90 7.40
C LEU A 138 6.63 10.09 7.54
N ALA A 139 6.26 11.11 8.31
CA ALA A 139 7.01 12.36 8.43
C ALA A 139 8.50 12.13 8.73
N ASP A 140 8.80 11.34 9.76
CA ASP A 140 10.17 11.14 10.27
C ASP A 140 10.91 9.96 9.63
N LEU A 141 10.30 9.24 8.68
CA LEU A 141 10.94 8.07 8.06
C LEU A 141 11.95 8.49 6.98
N PRO A 142 13.07 7.77 6.80
CA PRO A 142 14.15 8.19 5.91
C PRO A 142 13.79 8.21 4.42
N GLY A 143 12.68 7.58 4.01
CA GLY A 143 12.33 7.42 2.59
C GLY A 143 13.19 6.36 1.89
N LEU A 144 13.18 6.37 0.56
CA LEU A 144 13.97 5.45 -0.26
C LEU A 144 15.42 5.97 -0.37
N PRO A 145 16.44 5.11 -0.24
CA PRO A 145 17.83 5.46 -0.56
C PRO A 145 17.96 5.96 -1.99
N ALA A 146 18.85 6.92 -2.27
CA ALA A 146 19.00 7.49 -3.61
C ALA A 146 19.53 6.48 -4.65
N GLU A 147 20.42 5.58 -4.24
CA GLU A 147 21.14 4.65 -5.12
C GLU A 147 20.39 3.32 -5.39
N GLN A 148 19.18 3.15 -4.84
CA GLN A 148 18.39 1.94 -5.08
C GLN A 148 17.77 1.95 -6.49
N ASP A 149 17.68 0.78 -7.13
CA ASP A 149 17.11 0.61 -8.48
C ASP A 149 15.83 -0.25 -8.49
N LEU A 150 15.32 -0.65 -7.32
CA LEU A 150 14.13 -1.49 -7.15
C LEU A 150 12.85 -0.71 -7.45
N ILE A 151 12.71 0.50 -6.89
CA ILE A 151 11.60 1.42 -7.16
C ILE A 151 12.08 2.41 -8.21
N ARG A 152 11.61 2.24 -9.45
CA ARG A 152 11.95 3.14 -10.56
C ARG A 152 11.44 4.56 -10.32
N PRO A 153 12.16 5.59 -10.81
CA PRO A 153 11.66 6.96 -10.76
C PRO A 153 10.46 7.14 -11.69
N PHE A 154 9.60 8.10 -11.37
CA PHE A 154 8.42 8.46 -12.18
C PHE A 154 8.74 8.85 -13.63
N SER A 155 9.96 9.35 -13.90
CA SER A 155 10.43 9.70 -15.23
C SER A 155 10.86 8.49 -16.08
N ASN A 156 11.04 7.32 -15.47
CA ASN A 156 11.43 6.09 -16.15
C ASN A 156 10.74 4.87 -15.50
N PRO A 157 9.40 4.81 -15.51
CA PRO A 157 8.66 3.72 -14.89
C PRO A 157 8.84 2.43 -15.68
N ILE A 158 8.49 1.28 -15.08
CA ILE A 158 8.46 0.00 -15.80
C ILE A 158 7.31 0.03 -16.82
N LYS A 159 6.18 0.62 -16.43
CA LYS A 159 5.04 0.92 -17.31
C LYS A 159 4.42 2.25 -16.87
N GLU A 160 4.05 3.08 -17.85
CA GLU A 160 3.46 4.43 -17.61
C GLU A 160 2.12 4.36 -16.87
N THR A 161 1.39 3.26 -17.06
CA THR A 161 0.16 2.93 -16.34
C THR A 161 0.32 1.64 -15.56
N GLY A 162 -0.68 1.33 -14.74
CA GLY A 162 -0.71 0.11 -13.95
C GLY A 162 -0.82 -1.16 -14.78
N HIS A 163 -0.40 -2.26 -14.17
CA HIS A 163 -0.47 -3.58 -14.78
C HIS A 163 -1.87 -4.20 -14.72
N LEU A 164 -2.71 -3.82 -13.75
CA LEU A 164 -4.09 -4.27 -13.65
C LEU A 164 -4.95 -3.63 -14.73
N GLN A 165 -5.74 -4.43 -15.45
CA GLN A 165 -6.66 -3.96 -16.48
C GLN A 165 -8.00 -4.66 -16.29
N ILE A 166 -9.08 -3.87 -16.34
CA ILE A 166 -10.46 -4.32 -16.31
C ILE A 166 -10.96 -4.36 -17.74
N LEU A 167 -11.47 -5.51 -18.14
CA LEU A 167 -11.97 -5.73 -19.49
C LEU A 167 -13.47 -5.94 -19.45
N TYR A 168 -14.15 -5.28 -20.38
CA TYR A 168 -15.58 -5.41 -20.62
C TYR A 168 -15.85 -5.89 -22.03
N GLY A 169 -17.02 -6.47 -22.26
CA GLY A 169 -17.49 -6.84 -23.57
C GLY A 169 -18.66 -7.81 -23.52
N ASN A 170 -19.06 -8.33 -24.68
CA ASN A 170 -20.15 -9.30 -24.77
C ASN A 170 -19.89 -10.62 -24.01
N LEU A 171 -18.64 -10.94 -23.68
CA LEU A 171 -18.25 -12.10 -22.87
C LEU A 171 -18.04 -11.77 -21.38
N ALA A 172 -17.99 -10.49 -21.02
CA ALA A 172 -17.72 -10.00 -19.67
C ALA A 172 -18.45 -8.65 -19.48
N THR A 173 -19.73 -8.75 -19.15
CA THR A 173 -20.66 -7.61 -19.04
C THR A 173 -20.44 -6.79 -17.78
#